data_AF-A0A4Y9J9M0-F1
#
_entry.id   AF-A0A4Y9J9M0-F1
#
_cell.length_a   1.000
_cell.length_b   1.000
_cell.length_c   1.000
_cell.angle_alpha   90.00
_cell.angle_beta   90.00
_cell.angle_gamma   90.00
#
_symmetry.space_group_name_H-M   'P 1'
#
loop_
_entity.id
_entity.type
_entity.pdbx_description
1 polymer ?
#
loop_
_entity_poly.entity_id
_entity_poly.type
_entity_poly.pdbx_seq_one_letter_code
_entity_poly.pdbx_strand_id
1 'polypeptide(L)'
;MMSPESVCAENGIDVVFFDGRGAKNKGIFNKNQKVILIDSYLDDHEKKKVIYHELGHKDHDPDYYKRNRELYELQADRNMIHHLLKEELTYYDDTKDFNYLHFMEKHKLKSMANEVMVKEEFNALVNENWQDK
;
A
#
# COMPACT_ATOMS: atom_id res chain seq x y z
N MET A 1 -4.51 13.96 8.37
CA MET A 1 -4.34 12.70 7.63
C MET A 1 -4.26 11.55 8.64
N MET A 2 -4.91 10.42 8.37
CA MET A 2 -4.81 9.23 9.22
C MET A 2 -3.47 8.53 8.98
N SER A 3 -2.84 8.03 10.04
CA SER A 3 -1.60 7.27 9.91
C SER A 3 -1.87 5.90 9.26
N PRO A 4 -0.85 5.24 8.68
CA PRO A 4 -1.01 3.88 8.16
C PRO A 4 -1.60 2.91 9.18
N GLU A 5 -1.17 3.01 10.44
CA GLU A 5 -1.67 2.21 11.55
C GLU A 5 -3.15 2.51 11.86
N SER A 6 -3.57 3.77 11.73
CA SER A 6 -4.97 4.15 11.91
C SER A 6 -5.86 3.52 10.83
N VAL A 7 -5.39 3.50 9.57
CA VAL A 7 -6.10 2.82 8.47
C VAL A 7 -6.19 1.30 8.73
N CYS A 8 -5.13 0.67 9.24
CA CYS A 8 -5.19 -0.74 9.64
C CYS A 8 -6.18 -0.98 10.78
N ALA A 9 -6.18 -0.11 11.79
CA ALA A 9 -7.09 -0.21 12.93
C ALA A 9 -8.56 -0.11 12.53
N GLU A 10 -8.92 0.73 11.56
CA GLU A 10 -10.27 0.79 10.97
C GLU A 10 -10.69 -0.52 10.31
N ASN A 11 -9.72 -1.33 9.86
CA ASN A 11 -9.94 -2.66 9.29
C ASN A 11 -9.85 -3.78 10.35
N GLY A 12 -9.73 -3.44 11.63
CA GLY A 12 -9.55 -4.39 12.73
C GLY A 12 -8.24 -5.17 12.63
N ILE A 13 -7.19 -4.52 12.11
CA ILE A 13 -5.85 -5.09 11.94
C ILE A 13 -4.87 -4.31 12.82
N ASP A 14 -4.16 -5.00 13.70
CA ASP A 14 -3.12 -4.40 14.52
C ASP A 14 -1.79 -4.33 13.74
N VAL A 15 -1.01 -3.28 13.99
CA VAL A 15 0.36 -3.16 13.49
C VAL A 15 1.32 -3.32 14.65
N VAL A 16 2.25 -4.27 14.54
CA VAL A 16 3.27 -4.53 15.56
C VAL A 16 4.66 -4.48 14.94
N PHE A 17 5.62 -3.98 15.72
CA PHE A 17 7.01 -3.85 15.28
C PHE A 17 7.85 -4.99 15.84
N PHE A 18 8.73 -5.55 15.01
CA PHE A 18 9.67 -6.60 15.41
C PHE A 18 11.12 -6.22 15.07
N ASP A 19 12.08 -6.91 15.69
CA ASP A 19 13.49 -6.81 15.33
C ASP A 19 13.74 -7.55 14.01
N GLY A 20 13.75 -6.81 12.90
CA GLY A 20 13.94 -7.37 11.56
C GLY A 20 15.39 -7.56 11.14
N ARG A 21 16.38 -7.35 12.02
CA ARG A 21 17.79 -7.57 11.68
C ARG A 21 18.01 -9.04 11.30
N GLY A 22 18.32 -9.28 10.02
CA GLY A 22 18.51 -10.62 9.46
C GLY A 22 17.23 -11.31 8.96
N ALA A 23 16.07 -10.65 9.08
CA ALA A 23 14.84 -11.13 8.44
C ALA A 23 14.92 -10.95 6.91
N LYS A 24 14.29 -11.88 6.18
CA LYS A 24 14.20 -11.78 4.71
C LYS A 24 13.13 -10.78 4.25
N ASN A 25 12.07 -10.64 5.04
CA ASN A 25 10.91 -9.83 4.71
C ASN A 25 10.87 -8.60 5.63
N LYS A 26 10.52 -7.45 5.03
CA LYS A 26 10.38 -6.16 5.72
C LYS A 26 9.06 -6.02 6.48
N GLY A 27 8.05 -6.80 6.08
CA GLY A 27 6.78 -6.94 6.78
C GLY A 27 6.07 -8.22 6.37
N ILE A 28 5.06 -8.61 7.14
CA ILE A 28 4.22 -9.78 6.88
C ILE A 28 2.83 -9.54 7.47
N PHE A 29 1.78 -9.72 6.67
CA PHE A 29 0.40 -9.84 7.17
C PHE A 29 0.08 -11.28 7.61
N ASN A 30 -0.34 -11.44 8.87
CA ASN A 30 -0.90 -12.68 9.39
C ASN A 30 -2.43 -12.60 9.43
N LYS A 31 -3.10 -13.20 8.45
CA LYS A 31 -4.56 -13.19 8.33
C LYS A 31 -5.28 -13.81 9.53
N ASN A 32 -4.74 -14.90 10.08
CA ASN A 32 -5.38 -15.62 11.20
C ASN A 32 -5.38 -14.77 12.48
N GLN A 33 -4.32 -13.98 12.68
CA GLN A 33 -4.19 -13.11 13.85
C GLN A 33 -4.70 -11.69 13.59
N LYS A 34 -4.95 -11.32 12.33
CA LYS A 34 -5.24 -9.94 11.88
C LYS A 34 -4.16 -8.96 12.36
N VAL A 35 -2.90 -9.32 12.14
CA VAL A 35 -1.75 -8.50 12.55
C VAL A 35 -0.83 -8.30 11.36
N ILE A 36 -0.34 -7.08 11.16
CA ILE A 36 0.79 -6.76 10.30
C ILE A 36 2.04 -6.64 11.18
N LEU A 37 3.03 -7.47 10.90
CA LEU A 37 4.37 -7.40 11.50
C LEU A 37 5.25 -6.51 10.62
N ILE A 38 5.89 -5.49 11.20
CA ILE A 38 6.77 -4.54 10.47
C ILE A 38 8.17 -4.52 11.09
N ASP A 39 9.19 -4.53 10.25
CA ASP A 39 10.57 -4.34 10.68
C ASP A 39 10.76 -2.94 11.28
N SER A 40 11.13 -2.90 12.57
CA SER A 40 11.37 -1.67 13.32
C SER A 40 12.50 -0.79 12.77
N TYR A 41 13.44 -1.36 12.00
CA TYR A 41 14.61 -0.67 11.45
C TYR A 41 14.37 0.05 10.12
N LEU A 42 13.18 -0.08 9.53
CA LEU A 42 12.80 0.69 8.35
C LEU A 42 12.64 2.17 8.70
N ASP A 43 12.96 3.05 7.76
CA ASP A 43 12.58 4.47 7.87
C ASP A 43 11.05 4.63 7.75
N ASP A 44 10.52 5.76 8.20
CA ASP A 44 9.07 5.99 8.27
C ASP A 44 8.37 5.90 6.90
N HIS A 45 9.07 6.28 5.83
CA HIS A 45 8.55 6.21 4.47
C HIS A 45 8.44 4.75 4.00
N GLU A 46 9.46 3.94 4.25
CA GLU A 46 9.45 2.51 3.92
C GLU A 46 8.48 1.73 4.83
N LYS A 47 8.37 2.06 6.13
CA LYS A 47 7.36 1.48 7.03
C LYS A 47 5.95 1.68 6.47
N LYS A 48 5.62 2.92 6.11
CA LYS A 48 4.33 3.28 5.53
C LYS A 48 3.99 2.45 4.29
N LYS A 49 4.95 2.34 3.36
CA LYS A 49 4.79 1.54 2.13
C LYS A 49 4.50 0.08 2.46
N VAL A 50 5.30 -0.51 3.34
CA VAL A 50 5.13 -1.92 3.74
C VAL A 50 3.77 -2.10 4.42
N ILE A 51 3.37 -1.24 5.35
CA ILE A 51 2.06 -1.33 6.02
C ILE A 51 0.91 -1.34 5.00
N TYR A 52 0.90 -0.42 4.04
CA TYR A 52 -0.17 -0.38 3.04
C TYR A 52 -0.12 -1.57 2.07
N HIS A 53 1.06 -2.07 1.73
CA HIS A 53 1.18 -3.29 0.93
C HIS A 53 0.62 -4.50 1.70
N GLU A 54 1.05 -4.70 2.95
CA GLU A 54 0.56 -5.80 3.80
C GLU A 54 -0.95 -5.71 4.07
N LEU A 55 -1.50 -4.51 4.24
CA LEU A 55 -2.95 -4.27 4.32
C LEU A 55 -3.69 -4.75 3.07
N GLY A 56 -3.07 -4.61 1.89
CA GLY A 56 -3.62 -5.10 0.63
C GLY A 56 -3.77 -6.63 0.58
N HIS A 57 -3.13 -7.37 1.48
CA HIS A 57 -3.34 -8.81 1.61
C HIS A 57 -4.53 -9.22 2.50
N LYS A 58 -5.26 -8.27 3.09
CA LYS A 58 -6.33 -8.57 4.08
C LYS A 58 -7.39 -9.54 3.55
N ASP A 59 -7.77 -9.39 2.28
CA ASP A 59 -8.85 -10.15 1.64
C ASP A 59 -8.36 -11.38 0.87
N HIS A 60 -7.04 -11.53 0.69
CA HIS A 60 -6.46 -12.67 -0.03
C HIS A 60 -6.60 -13.97 0.75
N ASP A 61 -6.85 -15.08 0.04
CA ASP A 61 -6.91 -16.40 0.64
C ASP A 61 -5.50 -17.04 0.68
N PRO A 62 -4.94 -17.32 1.86
CA PRO A 62 -3.62 -17.96 2.00
C PRO A 62 -3.51 -19.29 1.26
N ASP A 63 -4.60 -20.06 1.15
CA ASP A 63 -4.61 -21.37 0.49
C ASP A 63 -4.46 -21.25 -1.04
N TYR A 64 -4.81 -20.09 -1.59
CA TYR A 64 -4.65 -19.78 -3.02
C TYR A 64 -3.41 -18.94 -3.32
N TYR A 65 -2.71 -18.43 -2.31
CA TYR A 65 -1.56 -17.56 -2.50
C TYR A 65 -0.49 -18.18 -3.39
N LYS A 66 -0.17 -19.47 -3.24
CA LYS A 66 0.85 -20.13 -4.09
C LYS A 66 0.48 -20.15 -5.58
N ARG A 67 -0.82 -20.21 -5.90
CA ARG A 67 -1.32 -20.26 -7.28
C ARG A 67 -1.50 -18.86 -7.88
N ASN A 68 -1.87 -17.89 -7.04
CA ASN A 68 -2.22 -16.53 -7.44
C ASN A 68 -1.18 -15.50 -7.00
N ARG A 69 0.06 -15.92 -6.70
CA ARG A 69 1.06 -15.08 -6.04
C ARG A 69 1.23 -13.74 -6.76
N GLU A 70 1.51 -13.75 -8.05
CA GLU A 70 1.73 -12.52 -8.82
C GLU A 70 0.50 -11.60 -8.81
N LEU A 71 -0.70 -12.16 -8.91
CA LEU A 71 -1.94 -11.38 -8.81
C LEU A 71 -2.10 -10.73 -7.43
N TYR A 72 -1.86 -11.47 -6.36
CA TYR A 72 -1.99 -10.97 -4.99
C TYR A 72 -0.95 -9.90 -4.66
N GLU A 73 0.30 -10.05 -5.12
CA GLU A 73 1.32 -9.01 -4.97
C GLU A 73 0.94 -7.75 -5.75
N LEU A 74 0.39 -7.88 -6.96
CA LEU A 74 -0.09 -6.73 -7.75
C LEU A 74 -1.28 -6.03 -7.08
N GLN A 75 -2.19 -6.78 -6.46
CA GLN A 75 -3.31 -6.21 -5.69
C GLN A 75 -2.82 -5.50 -4.42
N ALA A 76 -1.83 -6.07 -3.74
CA ALA A 76 -1.19 -5.44 -2.58
C ALA A 76 -0.42 -4.16 -2.96
N ASP A 77 0.33 -4.17 -4.06
CA ASP A 77 1.01 -2.99 -4.60
C ASP A 77 0.02 -1.90 -5.01
N ARG A 78 -1.12 -2.27 -5.62
CA ARG A 78 -2.19 -1.32 -5.93
C ARG A 78 -2.76 -0.69 -4.67
N ASN A 79 -3.02 -1.46 -3.62
CA ASN A 79 -3.49 -0.93 -2.33
C ASN A 79 -2.47 0.04 -1.70
N MET A 80 -1.18 -0.30 -1.77
CA MET A 80 -0.10 0.60 -1.37
C MET A 80 -0.15 1.92 -2.16
N ILE A 81 -0.20 1.85 -3.49
CA ILE A 81 -0.24 3.03 -4.38
C ILE A 81 -1.47 3.89 -4.09
N HIS A 82 -2.64 3.29 -3.91
CA HIS A 82 -3.88 3.97 -3.59
C HIS A 82 -3.75 4.88 -2.36
N HIS A 83 -3.25 4.32 -1.26
CA HIS A 83 -3.09 5.08 -0.02
C HIS A 83 -2.00 6.15 -0.10
N LEU A 84 -0.88 5.85 -0.78
CA LEU A 84 0.17 6.85 -1.02
C LEU A 84 -0.34 8.02 -1.87
N LEU A 85 -1.14 7.76 -2.91
CA LEU A 85 -1.77 8.80 -3.72
C LEU A 85 -2.77 9.61 -2.90
N LYS A 86 -3.64 8.94 -2.13
CA LYS A 86 -4.61 9.62 -1.26
C LYS A 86 -3.91 10.57 -0.28
N GLU A 87 -2.73 10.19 0.23
CA GLU A 87 -1.88 11.06 1.02
C GLU A 87 -1.29 12.21 0.18
N GLU A 88 -0.65 11.89 -0.94
CA GLU A 88 0.03 12.88 -1.79
C GLU A 88 -0.91 13.99 -2.24
N LEU A 89 -2.14 13.62 -2.66
CA LEU A 89 -3.12 14.56 -3.18
C LEU A 89 -3.62 15.56 -2.13
N THR A 90 -3.44 15.30 -0.83
CA THR A 90 -3.77 16.30 0.21
C THR A 90 -2.83 17.51 0.23
N TYR A 91 -1.67 17.42 -0.43
CA TYR A 91 -0.70 18.52 -0.53
C TYR A 91 -0.95 19.41 -1.76
N TYR A 92 -1.95 19.10 -2.58
CA TYR A 92 -2.27 19.83 -3.81
C TYR A 92 -3.58 20.59 -3.69
N ASP A 93 -3.57 21.88 -3.99
CA ASP A 93 -4.80 22.69 -4.08
C ASP A 93 -5.59 22.38 -5.38
N ASP A 94 -4.88 22.12 -6.49
CA ASP A 94 -5.44 21.62 -7.75
C ASP A 94 -4.76 20.30 -8.12
N THR A 95 -5.56 19.24 -8.25
CA THR A 95 -5.06 17.90 -8.62
C THR A 95 -4.43 17.86 -10.01
N LYS A 96 -4.67 18.86 -10.87
CA LYS A 96 -4.01 18.98 -12.19
C LYS A 96 -2.51 19.23 -12.10
N ASP A 97 -2.03 19.75 -10.98
CA ASP A 97 -0.60 19.98 -10.75
C ASP A 97 0.14 18.69 -10.33
N PHE A 98 -0.59 17.60 -10.11
CA PHE A 98 -0.01 16.31 -9.79
C PHE A 98 0.88 15.79 -10.93
N ASN A 99 2.13 15.44 -10.60
CA ASN A 99 3.08 14.85 -11.53
C ASN A 99 3.39 13.40 -11.14
N TYR A 100 2.82 12.45 -11.89
CA TYR A 100 2.97 11.03 -11.60
C TYR A 100 4.43 10.53 -11.68
N LEU A 101 5.28 11.14 -12.52
CA LEU A 101 6.69 10.75 -12.61
C LEU A 101 7.44 11.12 -11.32
N HIS A 102 7.18 12.31 -10.78
CA HIS A 102 7.76 12.73 -9.51
C HIS A 102 7.28 11.85 -8.35
N PHE A 103 5.99 11.52 -8.34
CA PHE A 103 5.41 10.58 -7.37
C PHE A 103 6.08 9.21 -7.44
N MET A 104 6.23 8.64 -8.64
CA MET A 104 6.90 7.34 -8.82
C MET A 104 8.36 7.38 -8.38
N GLU A 105 9.09 8.46 -8.67
CA GLU A 105 10.47 8.66 -8.23
C GLU A 105 10.57 8.71 -6.70
N LYS A 106 9.75 9.56 -6.06
CA LYS A 106 9.65 9.73 -4.60
C LYS A 106 9.45 8.39 -3.88
N HIS A 107 8.55 7.56 -4.40
CA HIS A 107 8.21 6.27 -3.79
C HIS A 107 9.03 5.07 -4.32
N LYS A 108 10.01 5.32 -5.21
CA LYS A 108 10.86 4.29 -5.84
C LYS A 108 10.04 3.21 -6.58
N LEU A 109 8.96 3.62 -7.24
CA LEU A 109 8.10 2.74 -8.06
C LEU A 109 8.72 2.60 -9.46
N LYS A 110 9.19 1.40 -9.83
CA LYS A 110 10.04 1.22 -11.02
C LYS A 110 9.45 0.37 -12.15
N SER A 111 8.33 -0.32 -11.92
CA SER A 111 7.76 -1.24 -12.91
C SER A 111 6.70 -0.55 -13.79
N MET A 112 6.48 -1.10 -14.99
CA MET A 112 5.36 -0.69 -15.86
C MET A 112 4.00 -0.91 -15.19
N ALA A 113 3.87 -1.98 -14.40
CA ALA A 113 2.65 -2.25 -13.63
C ALA A 113 2.37 -1.11 -12.62
N ASN A 114 3.41 -0.62 -11.93
CA ASN A 114 3.26 0.50 -11.00
C ASN A 114 2.84 1.77 -11.73
N GLU A 115 3.41 2.06 -12.91
CA GLU A 115 3.01 3.24 -13.69
C GLU A 115 1.52 3.19 -14.08
N VAL A 116 1.06 2.04 -14.55
CA VAL A 116 -0.35 1.83 -14.90
C VAL A 116 -1.23 2.00 -13.66
N MET A 117 -0.89 1.37 -12.54
CA MET A 117 -1.63 1.48 -11.28
C MET A 117 -1.68 2.93 -10.78
N VAL A 118 -0.58 3.68 -10.81
CA VAL A 118 -0.56 5.09 -10.39
C VAL A 118 -1.53 5.92 -11.22
N LYS A 119 -1.53 5.74 -12.54
CA LYS A 119 -2.43 6.48 -13.44
C LYS A 119 -3.89 6.11 -13.20
N GLU A 120 -4.19 4.82 -13.05
CA GLU A 120 -5.54 4.33 -12.79
C GLU A 120 -6.08 4.79 -11.43
N GLU A 121 -5.31 4.62 -10.36
CA GLU A 121 -5.71 5.02 -9.01
C GLU A 121 -5.84 6.54 -8.89
N PHE A 122 -4.95 7.32 -9.51
CA PHE A 122 -5.08 8.78 -9.57
C PHE A 122 -6.39 9.19 -10.25
N ASN A 123 -6.69 8.61 -11.42
CA ASN A 123 -7.94 8.88 -12.12
C ASN A 123 -9.17 8.46 -11.30
N ALA A 124 -9.11 7.33 -10.58
CA ALA A 124 -10.20 6.87 -9.73
C ALA A 124 -10.45 7.83 -8.55
N LEU A 125 -9.38 8.35 -7.93
CA LEU A 125 -9.45 9.28 -6.81
C LEU A 125 -9.95 10.67 -7.20
N VAL A 126 -9.56 11.17 -8.38
CA VAL A 126 -9.92 12.53 -8.84
C VAL A 126 -11.32 12.59 -9.47
N ASN A 127 -11.80 11.49 -10.06
CA ASN A 127 -13.06 11.49 -10.81
C ASN A 127 -14.29 11.01 -10.02
N GLU A 128 -14.17 10.73 -8.70
CA GLU A 128 -15.22 10.33 -7.72
C GLU A 128 -16.29 9.29 -8.16
N ASN A 129 -16.17 8.62 -9.32
CA ASN A 129 -17.24 7.80 -9.92
C ASN A 129 -16.87 6.32 -10.13
N TRP A 130 -15.88 5.79 -9.40
CA TRP A 130 -15.44 4.40 -9.53
C TRP A 130 -15.87 3.48 -8.37
N GLN A 131 -16.77 3.93 -7.49
CA GLN A 131 -17.37 3.05 -6.47
C GLN A 131 -18.72 2.43 -6.88
N ASP A 132 -19.21 2.70 -8.11
CA ASP A 132 -20.50 2.19 -8.62
C ASP A 132 -20.37 1.25 -9.85
N LYS A 133 -19.30 0.46 -9.95
CA LYS A 133 -19.19 -0.61 -10.97
C LYS A 133 -18.71 -1.93 -10.41
#